data_AF-A0A2N9MAD7-F1
#
_entry.id   AF-A0A2N9MAD7-F1
#
_cell.length_a   1.000
_cell.length_b   1.000
_cell.length_c   1.000
_cell.angle_alpha   90.00
_cell.angle_beta   90.00
_cell.angle_gamma   90.00
#
_symmetry.space_group_name_H-M   'P 1'
#
loop_
_entity.id
_entity.type
_entity.pdbx_description
1 polymer ?
#
loop_
_entity_poly.entity_id
_entity_poly.type
_entity_poly.pdbx_seq_one_letter_code
_entity_poly.pdbx_strand_id
1 'polypeptide(L)'
;MNQLEMFVADAVLGIDTLWGGDVMCPSGTGRFIADSWFSDEPLPSAYTHPAAARLRQSGGVGAKNIDRDAIESYLRDVDLPAAIAGLRSEAARSSEPRHAYLDGMALCLEVMWDLAIEVIGKGEPVPYTRAVEASTGRPPEPSRPEAKRDRVAELLGRAGYGTSQAGGILSAVDAWRRDRVTPMASVKALGQAVIAHFDLLSQKNLTPYLPKELAQVPRANIDFLPIKDAWFSGSMNYIGRARTQNGAPKYEATYEINASLQISYPEFEQLVSHEVVPGHVTTFAYLQDLYVRGEAGFEATVLTMNTRAATLFEGLANNAILIAHGVTEVDQLPDEDLQIGVLLALLQDDAKNQSSYMTWGEHREQKEVAATLRRDFLVTEERADKLSGAWGRHPLLGRMYLPAYRAGTEKVAQLRRQLPAERVLPAIYGCNGLVDIQTIDLVLRG
;
A
#
# COMPACT_ATOMS: atom_id res chain seq x y z
N MET A 1 -19.40 -14.72 12.24
CA MET A 1 -19.50 -14.46 10.78
C MET A 1 -20.84 -14.89 10.18
N ASN A 2 -21.43 -14.05 9.32
CA ASN A 2 -22.54 -14.41 8.40
C ASN A 2 -22.02 -14.97 7.05
N GLN A 3 -22.92 -15.33 6.14
CA GLN A 3 -22.56 -15.95 4.85
C GLN A 3 -21.65 -15.08 3.97
N LEU A 4 -21.93 -13.79 3.87
CA LEU A 4 -21.10 -12.85 3.11
C LEU A 4 -19.69 -12.77 3.70
N GLU A 5 -19.60 -12.67 5.02
CA GLU A 5 -18.33 -12.55 5.75
C GLU A 5 -17.47 -13.80 5.59
N MET A 6 -18.08 -14.99 5.59
CA MET A 6 -17.38 -16.25 5.26
C MET A 6 -16.81 -16.22 3.84
N PHE A 7 -17.58 -15.77 2.84
CA PHE A 7 -17.06 -15.68 1.48
C PHE A 7 -15.93 -14.66 1.33
N VAL A 8 -16.02 -13.50 2.00
CA VAL A 8 -14.91 -12.54 2.06
C VAL A 8 -13.67 -13.22 2.64
N ALA A 9 -13.81 -13.89 3.78
CA ALA A 9 -12.71 -14.55 4.46
C ALA A 9 -12.07 -15.68 3.61
N ASP A 10 -12.87 -16.61 3.10
CA ASP A 10 -12.38 -17.73 2.28
C ASP A 10 -11.75 -17.23 0.97
N ALA A 11 -12.33 -16.23 0.30
CA ALA A 11 -11.79 -15.71 -0.95
C ALA A 11 -10.48 -14.95 -0.73
N VAL A 12 -10.42 -14.02 0.23
CA VAL A 12 -9.22 -13.20 0.47
C VAL A 12 -8.08 -14.04 1.02
N LEU A 13 -8.29 -14.79 2.11
CA LEU A 13 -7.21 -15.59 2.70
C LEU A 13 -6.86 -16.81 1.86
N GLY A 14 -7.82 -17.29 1.07
CA GLY A 14 -7.58 -18.39 0.15
C GLY A 14 -6.66 -18.01 -1.00
N ILE A 15 -6.87 -16.81 -1.58
CA ILE A 15 -5.98 -16.24 -2.59
C ILE A 15 -4.63 -15.84 -1.97
N ASP A 16 -4.62 -15.21 -0.80
CA ASP A 16 -3.39 -14.92 -0.06
C ASP A 16 -2.53 -16.17 0.13
N THR A 17 -3.13 -17.24 0.65
CA THR A 17 -2.47 -18.54 0.85
C THR A 17 -1.96 -19.14 -0.47
N LEU A 18 -2.72 -19.02 -1.58
CA LEU A 18 -2.29 -19.52 -2.89
C LEU A 18 -0.99 -18.83 -3.35
N TRP A 19 -0.85 -17.54 -3.05
CA TRP A 19 0.35 -16.75 -3.30
C TRP A 19 1.44 -16.89 -2.23
N GLY A 20 1.23 -17.74 -1.23
CA GLY A 20 2.20 -18.03 -0.16
C GLY A 20 2.10 -17.09 1.05
N GLY A 21 1.09 -16.22 1.09
CA GLY A 21 0.83 -15.32 2.19
C GLY A 21 0.35 -16.04 3.46
N ASP A 22 0.79 -15.50 4.59
CA ASP A 22 0.45 -15.90 5.94
C ASP A 22 0.02 -14.65 6.71
N VAL A 23 -1.28 -14.35 6.70
CA VAL A 23 -1.87 -13.21 7.43
C VAL A 23 -1.57 -13.22 8.94
N MET A 24 -1.25 -14.39 9.50
CA MET A 24 -0.96 -14.55 10.92
C MET A 24 0.54 -14.44 11.23
N CYS A 25 1.38 -14.30 10.21
CA CYS A 25 2.81 -14.07 10.39
C CYS A 25 3.02 -12.77 11.18
N PRO A 26 3.87 -12.79 12.23
CA PRO A 26 4.17 -11.58 12.99
C PRO A 26 5.06 -10.59 12.20
N SER A 27 5.65 -11.03 11.08
CA SER A 27 6.54 -10.25 10.23
C SER A 27 5.93 -10.04 8.85
N GLY A 28 6.22 -8.89 8.25
CA GLY A 28 5.81 -8.58 6.87
C GLY A 28 6.48 -9.47 5.84
N THR A 29 7.52 -10.23 6.22
CA THR A 29 8.13 -11.24 5.37
C THR A 29 7.19 -12.39 4.98
N GLY A 30 6.16 -12.66 5.79
CA GLY A 30 5.17 -13.70 5.50
C GLY A 30 3.82 -13.18 5.00
N ARG A 31 3.53 -11.88 5.15
CA ARG A 31 2.27 -11.28 4.68
C ARG A 31 2.40 -10.86 3.22
N PHE A 32 1.34 -10.99 2.43
CA PHE A 32 1.45 -10.71 0.99
C PHE A 32 0.24 -10.05 0.33
N ILE A 33 -0.94 -10.66 0.43
CA ILE A 33 -2.20 -10.08 -0.08
C ILE A 33 -3.05 -9.63 1.09
N ALA A 34 -3.28 -10.51 2.07
CA ALA A 34 -3.97 -10.14 3.30
C ALA A 34 -2.97 -9.52 4.27
N ASP A 35 -3.12 -8.22 4.52
CA ASP A 35 -2.20 -7.44 5.35
C ASP A 35 -2.58 -7.46 6.83
N SER A 36 -3.86 -7.72 7.13
CA SER A 36 -4.35 -7.81 8.52
C SER A 36 -5.49 -8.82 8.68
N TRP A 37 -5.69 -9.24 9.93
CA TRP A 37 -6.87 -10.00 10.40
C TRP A 37 -7.12 -9.64 11.86
N PHE A 38 -8.02 -8.69 12.13
CA PHE A 38 -8.25 -8.18 13.48
C PHE A 38 -9.66 -8.42 14.06
N SER A 39 -10.52 -9.18 13.37
CA SER A 39 -11.94 -9.39 13.68
C SER A 39 -12.26 -10.31 14.87
N ASP A 40 -11.28 -10.94 15.52
CA ASP A 40 -11.45 -12.03 16.51
C ASP A 40 -12.23 -13.27 16.01
N GLU A 41 -12.82 -13.20 14.82
CA GLU A 41 -13.51 -14.30 14.16
C GLU A 41 -12.53 -15.44 13.83
N PRO A 42 -13.02 -16.71 13.83
CA PRO A 42 -12.21 -17.85 13.43
C PRO A 42 -11.68 -17.71 12.02
N LEU A 43 -10.43 -18.13 11.80
CA LEU A 43 -9.86 -18.17 10.46
C LEU A 43 -10.64 -19.16 9.57
N PRO A 44 -10.86 -18.81 8.29
CA PRO A 44 -11.66 -19.58 7.35
C PRO A 44 -11.03 -20.93 6.99
N SER A 45 -11.83 -21.77 6.35
CA SER A 45 -11.41 -23.11 5.91
C SER A 45 -10.24 -23.03 4.92
N ALA A 46 -10.29 -22.06 4.00
CA ALA A 46 -9.23 -21.81 3.02
C ALA A 46 -7.86 -21.54 3.67
N TYR A 47 -7.84 -21.01 4.89
CA TYR A 47 -6.60 -20.75 5.63
C TYR A 47 -6.17 -21.91 6.54
N THR A 48 -7.13 -22.55 7.21
CA THR A 48 -6.87 -23.55 8.25
C THR A 48 -6.71 -24.98 7.73
N HIS A 49 -7.07 -25.24 6.47
CA HIS A 49 -6.93 -26.56 5.85
C HIS A 49 -5.48 -27.08 5.91
N PRO A 50 -5.23 -28.39 6.14
CA PRO A 50 -3.87 -28.92 6.22
C PRO A 50 -3.00 -28.64 4.97
N ALA A 51 -3.60 -28.64 3.77
CA ALA A 51 -2.89 -28.31 2.54
C ALA A 51 -2.46 -26.82 2.48
N ALA A 52 -3.23 -25.92 3.11
CA ALA A 52 -2.95 -24.50 3.18
C ALA A 52 -1.63 -24.23 3.93
N ALA A 53 -1.39 -24.92 5.05
CA ALA A 53 -0.18 -24.77 5.85
C ALA A 53 1.09 -25.15 5.06
N ARG A 54 1.05 -26.26 4.30
CA ARG A 54 2.17 -26.65 3.42
C ARG A 54 2.40 -25.61 2.33
N LEU A 55 1.33 -25.08 1.73
CA LEU A 55 1.42 -24.12 0.64
C LEU A 55 2.04 -22.78 1.09
N ARG A 56 1.67 -22.29 2.28
CA ARG A 56 2.31 -21.10 2.89
C ARG A 56 3.80 -21.34 3.13
N GLN A 57 4.16 -22.49 3.70
CA GLN A 57 5.57 -22.84 3.95
C GLN A 57 6.39 -22.95 2.67
N SER A 58 5.78 -23.37 1.55
CA SER A 58 6.46 -23.46 0.26
C SER A 58 6.56 -22.11 -0.48
N GLY A 59 5.90 -21.05 0.01
CA GLY A 59 5.84 -19.74 -0.65
C GLY A 59 4.85 -19.64 -1.80
N GLY A 60 3.87 -20.57 -1.88
CA GLY A 60 2.81 -20.53 -2.89
C GLY A 60 3.30 -20.50 -4.34
N VAL A 61 2.48 -19.90 -5.22
CA VAL A 61 2.83 -19.68 -6.63
C VAL A 61 3.91 -18.60 -6.82
N GLY A 62 4.18 -17.77 -5.80
CA GLY A 62 5.23 -16.74 -5.81
C GLY A 62 6.64 -17.27 -5.52
N ALA A 63 6.77 -18.55 -5.15
CA ALA A 63 8.04 -19.16 -4.80
C ALA A 63 9.01 -19.22 -5.98
N LYS A 64 10.32 -19.04 -5.71
CA LYS A 64 11.38 -19.23 -6.73
C LYS A 64 11.35 -20.64 -7.33
N ASN A 65 11.05 -21.65 -6.51
CA ASN A 65 10.85 -23.03 -6.90
C ASN A 65 9.43 -23.44 -6.48
N ILE A 66 8.53 -23.55 -7.45
CA ILE A 66 7.11 -23.80 -7.21
C ILE A 66 6.88 -25.27 -6.81
N ASP A 67 6.34 -25.50 -5.61
CA ASP A 67 5.86 -26.83 -5.16
C ASP A 67 4.48 -27.12 -5.77
N ARG A 68 4.49 -27.77 -6.94
CA ARG A 68 3.27 -28.09 -7.70
C ARG A 68 2.35 -29.04 -6.94
N ASP A 69 2.90 -29.98 -6.16
CA ASP A 69 2.09 -30.94 -5.40
C ASP A 69 1.35 -30.26 -4.26
N ALA A 70 1.98 -29.30 -3.58
CA ALA A 70 1.33 -28.49 -2.55
C ALA A 70 0.16 -27.67 -3.13
N ILE A 71 0.38 -27.05 -4.29
CA ILE A 71 -0.66 -26.27 -4.99
C ILE A 71 -1.82 -27.17 -5.41
N GLU A 72 -1.54 -28.32 -6.05
CA GLU A 72 -2.59 -29.23 -6.51
C GLU A 72 -3.37 -29.85 -5.35
N SER A 73 -2.71 -30.15 -4.23
CA SER A 73 -3.39 -30.61 -3.03
C SER A 73 -4.32 -29.54 -2.47
N TYR A 74 -3.89 -28.28 -2.45
CA TYR A 74 -4.70 -27.18 -1.94
C TYR A 74 -5.91 -26.89 -2.83
N LEU A 75 -5.70 -26.79 -4.15
CA LEU A 75 -6.75 -26.49 -5.13
C LEU A 75 -7.77 -27.62 -5.31
N ARG A 76 -7.45 -28.85 -4.87
CA ARG A 76 -8.41 -29.96 -4.85
C ARG A 76 -9.47 -29.79 -3.76
N ASP A 77 -9.06 -29.26 -2.62
CA ASP A 77 -9.87 -29.26 -1.40
C ASP A 77 -10.45 -27.86 -1.09
N VAL A 78 -9.89 -26.80 -1.69
CA VAL A 78 -10.32 -25.41 -1.51
C VAL A 78 -10.73 -24.78 -2.84
N ASP A 79 -12.04 -24.52 -2.99
CA ASP A 79 -12.63 -23.95 -4.20
C ASP A 79 -12.67 -22.41 -4.15
N LEU A 80 -11.55 -21.79 -4.54
CA LEU A 80 -11.44 -20.32 -4.59
C LEU A 80 -12.40 -19.67 -5.61
N PRO A 81 -12.58 -20.20 -6.83
CA PRO A 81 -13.59 -19.69 -7.76
C PRO A 81 -15.00 -19.65 -7.17
N ALA A 82 -15.42 -20.70 -6.46
CA ALA A 82 -16.73 -20.71 -5.79
C ALA A 82 -16.80 -19.67 -4.65
N ALA A 83 -15.73 -19.48 -3.88
CA ALA A 83 -15.69 -18.46 -2.83
C ALA A 83 -15.81 -17.04 -3.41
N ILE A 84 -15.09 -16.73 -4.50
CA ILE A 84 -15.15 -15.44 -5.20
C ILE A 84 -16.54 -15.21 -5.81
N ALA A 85 -17.14 -16.23 -6.44
CA ALA A 85 -18.49 -16.14 -6.98
C ALA A 85 -19.54 -15.96 -5.87
N GLY A 86 -19.38 -16.65 -4.74
CA GLY A 86 -20.21 -16.51 -3.55
C GLY A 86 -20.14 -15.10 -2.95
N LEU A 87 -18.93 -14.52 -2.89
CA LEU A 87 -18.72 -13.13 -2.49
C LEU A 87 -19.55 -12.18 -3.36
N ARG A 88 -19.45 -12.26 -4.69
CA ARG A 88 -20.24 -11.40 -5.60
C ARG A 88 -21.75 -11.57 -5.40
N SER A 89 -22.21 -12.82 -5.32
CA SER A 89 -23.63 -13.14 -5.17
C SER A 89 -24.23 -12.59 -3.88
N GLU A 90 -23.53 -12.74 -2.75
CA GLU A 90 -23.98 -12.23 -1.46
C GLU A 90 -23.79 -10.70 -1.34
N ALA A 91 -22.75 -10.13 -1.97
CA ALA A 91 -22.52 -8.69 -2.00
C ALA A 91 -23.68 -7.93 -2.68
N ALA A 92 -24.35 -8.54 -3.67
CA ALA A 92 -25.52 -7.97 -4.35
C ALA A 92 -26.71 -7.69 -3.41
N ARG A 93 -26.71 -8.23 -2.19
CA ARG A 93 -27.72 -7.96 -1.15
C ARG A 93 -27.36 -6.76 -0.27
N SER A 94 -26.15 -6.23 -0.38
CA SER A 94 -25.70 -5.05 0.35
C SER A 94 -26.19 -3.76 -0.33
N SER A 95 -26.30 -2.68 0.44
CA SER A 95 -26.54 -1.35 -0.12
C SER A 95 -25.24 -0.76 -0.69
N GLU A 96 -25.36 0.22 -1.57
CA GLU A 96 -24.23 1.07 -1.97
C GLU A 96 -23.73 1.91 -0.76
N PRO A 97 -22.42 2.20 -0.65
CA PRO A 97 -21.35 1.83 -1.58
C PRO A 97 -20.76 0.42 -1.35
N ARG A 98 -21.21 -0.29 -0.30
CA ARG A 98 -20.63 -1.57 0.13
C ARG A 98 -20.73 -2.66 -0.95
N HIS A 99 -21.85 -2.71 -1.67
CA HIS A 99 -22.00 -3.62 -2.80
C HIS A 99 -20.93 -3.39 -3.88
N ALA A 100 -20.79 -2.16 -4.40
CA ALA A 100 -19.78 -1.86 -5.41
C ALA A 100 -18.34 -2.10 -4.91
N TYR A 101 -18.06 -1.83 -3.63
CA TYR A 101 -16.76 -2.12 -3.03
C TYR A 101 -16.43 -3.61 -3.06
N LEU A 102 -17.37 -4.46 -2.62
CA LEU A 102 -17.18 -5.91 -2.56
C LEU A 102 -17.13 -6.54 -3.96
N ASP A 103 -17.88 -6.02 -4.94
CA ASP A 103 -17.76 -6.45 -6.34
C ASP A 103 -16.39 -6.09 -6.94
N GLY A 104 -15.88 -4.90 -6.63
CA GLY A 104 -14.53 -4.47 -6.98
C GLY A 104 -13.44 -5.36 -6.35
N MET A 105 -13.62 -5.74 -5.09
CA MET A 105 -12.74 -6.69 -4.40
C MET A 105 -12.77 -8.06 -5.09
N ALA A 106 -13.94 -8.60 -5.38
CA ALA A 106 -14.08 -9.88 -6.07
C ALA A 106 -13.42 -9.88 -7.46
N LEU A 107 -13.53 -8.77 -8.21
CA LEU A 107 -12.82 -8.59 -9.48
C LEU A 107 -11.30 -8.66 -9.32
N CYS A 108 -10.77 -7.99 -8.29
CA CYS A 108 -9.33 -8.05 -8.03
C CYS A 108 -8.90 -9.49 -7.70
N LEU A 109 -9.63 -10.18 -6.83
CA LEU A 109 -9.33 -11.57 -6.43
C LEU A 109 -9.42 -12.55 -7.61
N GLU A 110 -10.37 -12.37 -8.52
CA GLU A 110 -10.49 -13.16 -9.74
C GLU A 110 -9.27 -12.98 -10.66
N VAL A 111 -8.79 -11.75 -10.82
CA VAL A 111 -7.56 -11.50 -11.59
C VAL A 111 -6.34 -12.12 -10.89
N MET A 112 -6.25 -12.03 -9.57
CA MET A 112 -5.16 -12.67 -8.80
C MET A 112 -5.19 -14.19 -8.91
N TRP A 113 -6.37 -14.79 -8.96
CA TRP A 113 -6.56 -16.21 -9.25
C TRP A 113 -6.03 -16.54 -10.64
N ASP A 114 -6.49 -15.84 -11.68
CA ASP A 114 -6.08 -16.12 -13.05
C ASP A 114 -4.57 -15.96 -13.25
N LEU A 115 -3.96 -14.96 -12.60
CA LEU A 115 -2.52 -14.78 -12.57
C LEU A 115 -1.79 -15.95 -11.91
N ALA A 116 -2.34 -16.52 -10.83
CA ALA A 116 -1.77 -17.70 -10.19
C ALA A 116 -1.86 -18.93 -11.10
N ILE A 117 -2.97 -19.09 -11.81
CA ILE A 117 -3.20 -20.20 -12.75
C ILE A 117 -2.34 -20.07 -14.01
N GLU A 118 -2.11 -18.84 -14.50
CA GLU A 118 -1.11 -18.51 -15.54
C GLU A 118 0.29 -18.94 -15.10
N VAL A 119 0.73 -18.54 -13.90
CA VAL A 119 2.08 -18.81 -13.38
C VAL A 119 2.39 -20.31 -13.31
N ILE A 120 1.40 -21.14 -12.96
CA ILE A 120 1.58 -22.60 -12.93
C ILE A 120 1.41 -23.27 -14.30
N GLY A 121 1.11 -22.50 -15.36
CA GLY A 121 0.96 -22.98 -16.74
C GLY A 121 -0.35 -23.70 -17.02
N LYS A 122 -1.41 -23.41 -16.26
CA LYS A 122 -2.74 -24.04 -16.41
C LYS A 122 -3.82 -23.10 -16.97
N GLY A 123 -3.50 -21.81 -17.13
CA GLY A 123 -4.44 -20.78 -17.57
C GLY A 123 -3.94 -19.99 -18.75
N GLU A 124 -4.86 -19.28 -19.40
CA GLU A 124 -4.52 -18.33 -20.46
C GLU A 124 -3.70 -17.16 -19.92
N PRO A 125 -2.79 -16.57 -20.73
CA PRO A 125 -2.08 -15.36 -20.34
C PRO A 125 -3.06 -14.23 -19.98
N VAL A 126 -2.92 -13.68 -18.78
CA VAL A 126 -3.71 -12.55 -18.29
C VAL A 126 -3.18 -11.27 -18.93
N PRO A 127 -4.01 -10.53 -19.71
CA PRO A 127 -3.59 -9.29 -20.33
C PRO A 127 -3.13 -8.26 -19.29
N TYR A 128 -2.01 -7.57 -19.56
CA TYR A 128 -1.49 -6.52 -18.69
C TYR A 128 -2.55 -5.46 -18.35
N THR A 129 -3.29 -4.99 -19.35
CA THR A 129 -4.39 -4.02 -19.17
C THR A 129 -5.44 -4.50 -18.17
N ARG A 130 -5.84 -5.78 -18.21
CA ARG A 130 -6.83 -6.34 -17.28
C ARG A 130 -6.34 -6.27 -15.82
N ALA A 131 -5.06 -6.57 -15.59
CA ALA A 131 -4.47 -6.52 -14.25
C ALA A 131 -4.39 -5.10 -13.68
N VAL A 132 -3.98 -4.13 -14.51
CA VAL A 132 -3.90 -2.72 -14.10
C VAL A 132 -5.28 -2.12 -13.88
N GLU A 133 -6.24 -2.37 -14.78
CA GLU A 133 -7.59 -1.83 -14.66
C GLU A 133 -8.36 -2.40 -13.47
N ALA A 134 -8.15 -3.69 -13.14
CA ALA A 134 -8.79 -4.30 -11.99
C ALA A 134 -8.39 -3.58 -10.68
N SER A 135 -7.09 -3.34 -10.48
CA SER A 135 -6.54 -2.76 -9.25
C SER A 135 -6.63 -1.23 -9.18
N THR A 136 -6.46 -0.51 -10.30
CA THR A 136 -6.41 0.96 -10.31
C THR A 136 -7.71 1.61 -10.79
N GLY A 137 -8.55 0.84 -11.48
CA GLY A 137 -9.75 1.35 -12.13
C GLY A 137 -9.49 2.20 -13.38
N ARG A 138 -8.27 2.19 -13.92
CA ARG A 138 -7.85 2.97 -15.10
C ARG A 138 -6.95 2.13 -16.01
N PRO A 139 -6.91 2.42 -17.33
CA PRO A 139 -6.00 1.74 -18.24
C PRO A 139 -4.53 2.04 -17.90
N PRO A 140 -3.59 1.15 -18.26
CA PRO A 140 -2.16 1.40 -18.08
C PRO A 140 -1.68 2.57 -18.93
N GLU A 141 -0.84 3.43 -18.35
CA GLU A 141 -0.22 4.55 -19.06
C GLU A 141 1.19 4.85 -18.50
N PRO A 142 2.11 5.37 -19.32
CA PRO A 142 3.44 5.75 -18.87
C PRO A 142 3.38 6.92 -17.86
N SER A 143 4.40 7.02 -17.01
CA SER A 143 4.55 8.14 -16.06
C SER A 143 5.18 9.36 -16.71
N ARG A 144 4.80 10.55 -16.23
CA ARG A 144 5.30 11.85 -16.70
C ARG A 144 6.01 12.58 -15.56
N PRO A 145 7.32 12.35 -15.37
CA PRO A 145 8.06 12.88 -14.23
C PRO A 145 8.51 14.34 -14.40
N GLU A 146 8.41 14.91 -15.61
CA GLU A 146 9.10 16.12 -16.03
C GLU A 146 8.88 17.29 -15.07
N ALA A 147 7.62 17.63 -14.77
CA ALA A 147 7.29 18.76 -13.89
C ALA A 147 7.84 18.58 -12.46
N LYS A 148 7.80 17.35 -11.93
CA LYS A 148 8.35 17.04 -10.60
C LYS A 148 9.88 17.14 -10.61
N ARG A 149 10.53 16.63 -11.66
CA ARG A 149 12.00 16.74 -11.84
C ARG A 149 12.46 18.18 -11.97
N ASP A 150 11.75 18.98 -12.74
CA ASP A 150 12.09 20.40 -12.93
C ASP A 150 11.99 21.15 -11.61
N ARG A 151 10.96 20.87 -10.81
CA ARG A 151 10.82 21.44 -9.47
C ARG A 151 11.92 20.98 -8.52
N VAL A 152 12.30 19.70 -8.54
CA VAL A 152 13.45 19.20 -7.77
C VAL A 152 14.74 19.90 -8.20
N ALA A 153 14.97 20.09 -9.50
CA ALA A 153 16.16 20.76 -10.01
C ALA A 153 16.23 22.22 -9.55
N GLU A 154 15.10 22.93 -9.56
CA GLU A 154 14.99 24.32 -9.10
C GLU A 154 15.34 24.43 -7.61
N LEU A 155 14.73 23.59 -6.77
CA LEU A 155 14.97 23.57 -5.32
C LEU A 155 16.41 23.20 -4.97
N LEU A 156 16.98 22.19 -5.65
CA LEU A 156 18.38 21.81 -5.49
C LEU A 156 19.33 22.94 -5.90
N GLY A 157 19.02 23.66 -6.98
CA GLY A 157 19.80 24.81 -7.43
C GLY A 157 19.83 25.94 -6.40
N ARG A 158 18.69 26.23 -5.75
CA ARG A 158 18.62 27.19 -4.63
C ARG A 158 19.41 26.74 -3.42
N ALA A 159 19.40 25.44 -3.13
CA ALA A 159 20.20 24.83 -2.08
C ALA A 159 21.70 24.70 -2.42
N GLY A 160 22.15 25.18 -3.59
CA GLY A 160 23.55 25.23 -3.99
C GLY A 160 24.08 23.96 -4.67
N TYR A 161 23.22 23.00 -5.01
CA TYR A 161 23.62 21.80 -5.74
C TYR A 161 23.65 22.06 -7.25
N GLY A 162 24.78 21.74 -7.89
CA GLY A 162 24.99 21.95 -9.32
C GLY A 162 24.21 20.94 -10.19
N THR A 163 23.05 21.35 -10.72
CA THR A 163 22.18 20.50 -11.55
C THR A 163 22.57 20.45 -13.04
N SER A 164 23.46 21.35 -13.48
CA SER A 164 23.97 21.45 -14.87
C SER A 164 25.37 20.85 -15.07
N GLN A 165 25.98 20.27 -14.03
CA GLN A 165 27.30 19.65 -14.09
C GLN A 165 27.27 18.24 -14.70
N ALA A 166 28.44 17.62 -14.87
CA ALA A 166 28.55 16.23 -15.31
C ALA A 166 27.74 15.29 -14.38
N GLY A 167 26.78 14.56 -14.95
CA GLY A 167 25.82 13.71 -14.22
C GLY A 167 24.50 14.40 -13.84
N GLY A 168 24.36 15.70 -14.12
CA GLY A 168 23.09 16.45 -14.09
C GLY A 168 22.36 16.41 -12.74
N ILE A 169 21.03 16.50 -12.81
CA ILE A 169 20.13 16.45 -11.64
C ILE A 169 20.32 15.18 -10.79
N LEU A 170 20.66 14.04 -11.39
CA LEU A 170 20.82 12.78 -10.66
C LEU A 170 22.00 12.86 -9.68
N SER A 171 23.15 13.37 -10.13
CA SER A 171 24.30 13.61 -9.25
C SER A 171 23.98 14.60 -8.14
N ALA A 172 23.18 15.64 -8.43
CA ALA A 172 22.75 16.63 -7.45
C ALA A 172 21.84 16.01 -6.37
N VAL A 173 20.87 15.17 -6.76
CA VAL A 173 20.03 14.42 -5.81
C VAL A 173 20.88 13.46 -4.97
N ASP A 174 21.79 12.70 -5.59
CA ASP A 174 22.63 11.75 -4.86
C ASP A 174 23.56 12.49 -3.87
N ALA A 175 24.03 13.70 -4.20
CA ALA A 175 24.77 14.55 -3.26
C ALA A 175 23.88 15.08 -2.13
N TRP A 176 22.70 15.61 -2.46
CA TRP A 176 21.74 16.12 -1.48
C TRP A 176 21.32 15.03 -0.47
N ARG A 177 21.09 13.80 -0.93
CA ARG A 177 20.80 12.63 -0.08
C ARG A 177 21.95 12.32 0.87
N ARG A 178 23.20 12.30 0.36
CA ARG A 178 24.40 12.01 1.16
C ARG A 178 24.59 13.01 2.30
N ASP A 179 24.35 14.29 2.04
CA ASP A 179 24.51 15.34 3.05
C ASP A 179 23.44 15.30 4.15
N ARG A 180 22.34 14.56 3.93
CA ARG A 180 21.16 14.49 4.81
C ARG A 180 20.86 13.08 5.33
N VAL A 181 21.80 12.14 5.22
CA VAL A 181 21.58 10.75 5.63
C VAL A 181 21.16 10.68 7.11
N THR A 182 20.08 9.95 7.37
CA THR A 182 19.66 9.59 8.73
C THR A 182 20.47 8.38 9.21
N PRO A 183 21.25 8.48 10.29
CA PRO A 183 21.96 7.33 10.84
C PRO A 183 20.99 6.31 11.42
N MET A 184 21.10 5.05 11.03
CA MET A 184 20.21 3.98 11.53
C MET A 184 20.28 3.78 13.05
N ALA A 185 21.40 4.10 13.69
CA ALA A 185 21.50 4.09 15.15
C ALA A 185 20.52 5.07 15.83
N SER A 186 20.13 6.14 15.14
CA SER A 186 19.22 7.17 15.64
C SER A 186 17.78 7.00 15.17
N VAL A 187 17.49 6.03 14.28
CA VAL A 187 16.18 5.91 13.59
C VAL A 187 15.01 5.76 14.56
N LYS A 188 15.21 5.06 15.68
CA LYS A 188 14.16 4.87 16.69
C LYS A 188 13.80 6.19 17.39
N ALA A 189 14.81 6.91 17.89
CA ALA A 189 14.60 8.17 18.60
C ALA A 189 14.08 9.26 17.64
N LEU A 190 14.61 9.30 16.42
CA LEU A 190 14.15 10.23 15.39
C LEU A 190 12.73 9.91 14.93
N GLY A 191 12.42 8.63 14.71
CA GLY A 191 11.07 8.18 14.38
C GLY A 191 10.06 8.59 15.44
N GLN A 192 10.38 8.44 16.73
CA GLN A 192 9.51 8.91 17.81
C GLN A 192 9.27 10.43 17.77
N ALA A 193 10.31 11.22 17.49
CA ALA A 193 10.18 12.67 17.38
C ALA A 193 9.32 13.09 16.17
N VAL A 194 9.55 12.49 15.00
CA VAL A 194 8.79 12.76 13.77
C VAL A 194 7.33 12.32 13.94
N ILE A 195 7.07 11.17 14.56
CA ILE A 195 5.71 10.71 14.89
C ILE A 195 5.00 11.69 15.80
N ALA A 196 5.64 12.14 16.88
CA ALA A 196 5.04 13.11 17.78
C ALA A 196 4.73 14.44 17.07
N HIS A 197 5.62 14.88 16.17
CA HIS A 197 5.39 16.06 15.35
C HIS A 197 4.17 15.90 14.43
N PHE A 198 4.09 14.81 13.67
CA PHE A 198 2.97 14.57 12.77
C PHE A 198 1.67 14.29 13.50
N ASP A 199 1.67 13.65 14.67
CA ASP A 199 0.45 13.46 15.46
C ASP A 199 -0.14 14.81 15.94
N LEU A 200 0.71 15.74 16.39
CA LEU A 200 0.28 17.11 16.73
C LEU A 200 -0.31 17.85 15.53
N LEU A 201 0.34 17.70 14.37
CA LEU A 201 -0.14 18.28 13.11
C LEU A 201 -1.47 17.66 12.67
N SER A 202 -1.62 16.34 12.73
CA SER A 202 -2.87 15.63 12.43
C SER A 202 -3.99 15.96 13.42
N GLN A 203 -3.67 16.21 14.70
CA GLN A 203 -4.65 16.71 15.65
C GLN A 203 -5.23 18.06 15.23
N LYS A 204 -4.39 18.93 14.65
CA LYS A 204 -4.80 20.25 14.18
C LYS A 204 -5.51 20.21 12.82
N ASN A 205 -4.99 19.41 11.88
CA ASN A 205 -5.32 19.54 10.45
C ASN A 205 -6.15 18.37 9.88
N LEU A 206 -6.30 17.26 10.61
CA LEU A 206 -7.12 16.13 10.22
C LEU A 206 -8.31 15.92 11.16
N THR A 207 -8.03 15.81 12.46
CA THR A 207 -9.03 15.45 13.49
C THR A 207 -10.28 16.33 13.48
N PRO A 208 -10.22 17.66 13.24
CA PRO A 208 -11.43 18.49 13.21
C PRO A 208 -12.45 18.12 12.12
N TYR A 209 -12.02 17.39 11.10
CA TYR A 209 -12.88 16.96 9.99
C TYR A 209 -13.49 15.58 10.23
N LEU A 210 -13.03 14.83 11.23
CA LEU A 210 -13.45 13.45 11.49
C LEU A 210 -14.53 13.38 12.60
N PRO A 211 -15.29 12.28 12.69
CA PRO A 211 -16.19 12.02 13.82
C PRO A 211 -15.45 12.11 15.16
N LYS A 212 -16.12 12.67 16.18
CA LYS A 212 -15.50 12.95 17.49
C LYS A 212 -15.05 11.69 18.21
N GLU A 213 -15.70 10.56 17.91
CA GLU A 213 -15.41 9.23 18.44
C GLU A 213 -13.98 8.80 18.08
N LEU A 214 -13.49 9.17 16.89
CA LEU A 214 -12.14 8.83 16.42
C LEU A 214 -11.03 9.63 17.11
N ALA A 215 -11.36 10.72 17.82
CA ALA A 215 -10.36 11.53 18.52
C ALA A 215 -9.63 10.75 19.63
N GLN A 216 -10.25 9.69 20.17
CA GLN A 216 -9.69 8.82 21.21
C GLN A 216 -8.87 7.65 20.66
N VAL A 217 -8.92 7.40 19.36
CA VAL A 217 -8.21 6.28 18.74
C VAL A 217 -6.71 6.60 18.67
N PRO A 218 -5.82 5.75 19.21
CA PRO A 218 -4.38 5.90 19.07
C PRO A 218 -3.95 5.79 17.58
N ARG A 219 -3.55 6.92 16.99
CA ARG A 219 -3.18 7.01 15.55
C ARG A 219 -1.76 6.55 15.22
N ALA A 220 -0.92 6.41 16.25
CA ALA A 220 0.51 6.17 16.10
C ALA A 220 1.04 5.09 17.05
N ASN A 221 0.20 4.12 17.43
CA ASN A 221 0.61 3.03 18.30
C ASN A 221 1.42 1.97 17.52
N ILE A 222 2.69 2.30 17.24
CA ILE A 222 3.60 1.49 16.44
C ILE A 222 4.94 1.26 17.14
N ASP A 223 5.44 0.03 17.04
CA ASP A 223 6.79 -0.33 17.47
C ASP A 223 7.75 -0.47 16.28
N PHE A 224 8.89 0.24 16.31
CA PHE A 224 9.95 0.08 15.30
C PHE A 224 10.84 -1.12 15.64
N LEU A 225 10.89 -2.08 14.72
CA LEU A 225 11.68 -3.30 14.80
C LEU A 225 12.80 -3.24 13.76
N PRO A 226 14.07 -3.07 14.16
CA PRO A 226 15.16 -3.14 13.20
C PRO A 226 15.35 -4.59 12.74
N ILE A 227 15.33 -4.80 11.42
CA ILE A 227 15.62 -6.09 10.80
C ILE A 227 16.89 -5.99 9.94
N LYS A 228 17.58 -7.11 9.75
CA LYS A 228 18.76 -7.22 8.87
C LYS A 228 18.45 -8.19 7.74
N ASP A 229 19.07 -7.96 6.58
CA ASP A 229 19.08 -8.88 5.44
C ASP A 229 17.68 -9.20 4.86
N ALA A 230 16.71 -8.31 5.07
CA ALA A 230 15.40 -8.42 4.48
C ALA A 230 15.39 -8.01 3.00
N TRP A 231 14.55 -8.66 2.21
CA TRP A 231 14.38 -8.36 0.78
C TRP A 231 13.56 -7.08 0.52
N PHE A 232 13.05 -6.45 1.58
CA PHE A 232 12.36 -5.16 1.54
C PHE A 232 13.10 -4.11 2.38
N SER A 233 12.81 -2.83 2.10
CA SER A 233 13.42 -1.68 2.79
C SER A 233 12.71 -1.35 4.10
N GLY A 234 11.40 -1.55 4.16
CA GLY A 234 10.60 -1.52 5.37
C GLY A 234 9.25 -2.20 5.13
N SER A 235 8.58 -2.60 6.20
CA SER A 235 7.23 -3.16 6.17
C SER A 235 6.47 -2.72 7.42
N MET A 236 5.36 -2.03 7.20
CA MET A 236 4.38 -1.76 8.24
C MET A 236 3.45 -2.98 8.35
N ASN A 237 3.25 -3.45 9.58
CA ASN A 237 2.37 -4.57 9.89
C ASN A 237 1.33 -4.11 10.91
N TYR A 238 0.09 -3.96 10.47
CA TYR A 238 -1.02 -3.73 11.39
C TYR A 238 -1.55 -5.08 11.87
N ILE A 239 -1.44 -5.33 13.17
CA ILE A 239 -1.85 -6.61 13.76
C ILE A 239 -3.25 -6.42 14.34
N GLY A 240 -3.44 -5.40 15.18
CA GLY A 240 -4.75 -5.02 15.71
C GLY A 240 -5.43 -6.10 16.56
N ARG A 241 -4.75 -7.11 17.09
CA ARG A 241 -5.40 -8.22 17.81
C ARG A 241 -5.36 -8.08 19.32
N ALA A 242 -4.37 -7.37 19.86
CA ALA A 242 -4.32 -7.15 21.29
C ALA A 242 -5.55 -6.37 21.80
N ARG A 243 -6.02 -6.81 22.97
CA ARG A 243 -7.16 -6.23 23.69
C ARG A 243 -6.72 -5.75 25.06
N THR A 244 -7.37 -4.72 25.58
CA THR A 244 -7.27 -4.30 26.98
C THR A 244 -8.14 -5.23 27.86
N GLN A 245 -8.07 -5.08 29.19
CA GLN A 245 -8.86 -5.91 30.11
C GLN A 245 -10.38 -5.78 29.91
N ASN A 246 -10.85 -4.64 29.41
CA ASN A 246 -12.28 -4.42 29.13
C ASN A 246 -12.70 -4.86 27.71
N GLY A 247 -11.78 -5.47 26.94
CA GLY A 247 -12.04 -5.92 25.57
C GLY A 247 -11.83 -4.87 24.49
N ALA A 248 -11.47 -3.61 24.82
CA ALA A 248 -11.19 -2.60 23.80
C ALA A 248 -9.89 -2.91 23.03
N PRO A 249 -9.80 -2.60 21.73
CA PRO A 249 -8.56 -2.76 20.96
C PRO A 249 -7.41 -1.94 21.53
N LYS A 250 -6.20 -2.48 21.38
CA LYS A 250 -4.96 -1.71 21.61
C LYS A 250 -4.41 -1.06 20.34
N TYR A 251 -4.98 -1.36 19.16
CA TYR A 251 -4.56 -0.80 17.87
C TYR A 251 -3.06 -1.01 17.60
N GLU A 252 -2.58 -2.24 17.81
CA GLU A 252 -1.15 -2.54 17.76
C GLU A 252 -0.65 -2.64 16.31
N ALA A 253 0.46 -1.97 16.03
CA ALA A 253 1.19 -2.06 14.76
C ALA A 253 2.69 -2.20 15.02
N THR A 254 3.40 -2.71 14.02
CA THR A 254 4.87 -2.74 14.03
C THR A 254 5.41 -2.20 12.71
N TYR A 255 6.58 -1.58 12.74
CA TYR A 255 7.33 -1.21 11.55
C TYR A 255 8.66 -1.94 11.53
N GLU A 256 8.80 -2.89 10.62
CA GLU A 256 10.08 -3.55 10.41
C GLU A 256 10.92 -2.71 9.44
N ILE A 257 12.02 -2.12 9.90
CA ILE A 257 12.91 -1.29 9.06
C ILE A 257 14.22 -2.00 8.80
N ASN A 258 14.61 -2.06 7.53
CA ASN A 258 15.88 -2.67 7.15
C ASN A 258 17.04 -1.76 7.60
N ALA A 259 17.89 -2.27 8.49
CA ALA A 259 19.02 -1.54 9.05
C ALA A 259 20.11 -1.17 8.03
N SER A 260 20.05 -1.72 6.82
CA SER A 260 20.94 -1.39 5.71
C SER A 260 20.45 -0.21 4.85
N LEU A 261 19.21 0.26 5.07
CA LEU A 261 18.63 1.35 4.30
C LEU A 261 19.36 2.67 4.57
N GLN A 262 19.83 3.33 3.52
CA GLN A 262 20.27 4.72 3.57
C GLN A 262 19.14 5.61 3.08
N ILE A 263 18.65 6.49 3.96
CA ILE A 263 17.54 7.41 3.66
C ILE A 263 17.91 8.81 4.14
N SER A 264 17.57 9.83 3.34
CA SER A 264 17.70 11.22 3.78
C SER A 264 16.65 11.55 4.84
N TYR A 265 16.93 12.52 5.72
CA TYR A 265 15.97 12.93 6.74
C TYR A 265 14.59 13.36 6.16
N PRO A 266 14.51 14.17 5.08
CA PRO A 266 13.21 14.54 4.52
C PRO A 266 12.46 13.36 3.87
N GLU A 267 13.16 12.41 3.26
CA GLU A 267 12.54 11.16 2.77
C GLU A 267 12.08 10.27 3.94
N PHE A 268 12.77 10.31 5.09
CA PHE A 268 12.36 9.62 6.31
C PHE A 268 11.11 10.24 6.94
N GLU A 269 10.97 11.57 6.92
CA GLU A 269 9.73 12.23 7.35
C GLU A 269 8.54 11.79 6.48
N GLN A 270 8.72 11.76 5.16
CA GLN A 270 7.70 11.23 4.27
C GLN A 270 7.36 9.77 4.58
N LEU A 271 8.36 8.92 4.82
CA LEU A 271 8.15 7.52 5.20
C LEU A 271 7.34 7.40 6.49
N VAL A 272 7.67 8.17 7.54
CA VAL A 272 6.93 8.14 8.81
C VAL A 272 5.49 8.58 8.61
N SER A 273 5.24 9.63 7.83
CA SER A 273 3.88 10.10 7.58
C SER A 273 3.04 9.07 6.79
N HIS A 274 3.66 8.40 5.81
CA HIS A 274 3.05 7.38 4.97
C HIS A 274 2.69 6.13 5.78
N GLU A 275 3.63 5.63 6.57
CA GLU A 275 3.46 4.35 7.25
C GLU A 275 2.69 4.49 8.56
N VAL A 276 2.83 5.62 9.26
CA VAL A 276 2.36 5.77 10.64
C VAL A 276 1.20 6.77 10.74
N VAL A 277 1.53 8.07 10.77
CA VAL A 277 0.57 9.12 11.09
C VAL A 277 0.72 10.31 10.15
N PRO A 278 -0.34 10.71 9.44
CA PRO A 278 -1.70 10.16 9.44
C PRO A 278 -1.94 9.03 8.42
N GLY A 279 -0.91 8.32 7.95
CA GLY A 279 -1.02 7.30 6.89
C GLY A 279 -1.61 5.95 7.32
N HIS A 280 -0.92 4.86 7.01
CA HIS A 280 -1.47 3.50 7.12
C HIS A 280 -1.93 3.12 8.53
N VAL A 281 -1.09 3.25 9.56
CA VAL A 281 -1.50 2.92 10.95
C VAL A 281 -2.73 3.70 11.38
N THR A 282 -2.76 5.00 11.09
CA THR A 282 -3.94 5.83 11.40
C THR A 282 -5.19 5.32 10.69
N THR A 283 -5.08 5.01 9.40
CA THR A 283 -6.19 4.52 8.59
C THR A 283 -6.72 3.20 9.16
N PHE A 284 -5.84 2.27 9.48
CA PHE A 284 -6.23 0.94 9.91
C PHE A 284 -6.74 0.93 11.36
N ALA A 285 -6.22 1.82 12.21
CA ALA A 285 -6.77 2.05 13.54
C ALA A 285 -8.20 2.59 13.50
N TYR A 286 -8.51 3.52 12.58
CA TYR A 286 -9.86 4.01 12.38
C TYR A 286 -10.80 2.95 11.82
N LEU A 287 -10.36 2.17 10.83
CA LEU A 287 -11.17 1.06 10.30
C LEU A 287 -11.45 0.00 11.37
N GLN A 288 -10.48 -0.29 12.23
CA GLN A 288 -10.69 -1.18 13.37
C GLN A 288 -11.71 -0.62 14.35
N ASP A 289 -11.62 0.67 14.70
CA ASP A 289 -12.58 1.32 15.59
C ASP A 289 -14.01 1.30 15.00
N LEU A 290 -14.15 1.63 13.72
CA LEU A 290 -15.42 1.59 13.00
C LEU A 290 -16.01 0.17 13.00
N TYR A 291 -15.19 -0.86 12.76
CA TYR A 291 -15.64 -2.25 12.83
C TYR A 291 -16.12 -2.64 14.23
N VAL A 292 -15.36 -2.32 15.28
CA VAL A 292 -15.71 -2.65 16.67
C VAL A 292 -17.01 -1.95 17.11
N ARG A 293 -17.29 -0.76 16.58
CA ARG A 293 -18.55 -0.04 16.80
C ARG A 293 -19.71 -0.50 15.90
N GLY A 294 -19.46 -1.40 14.95
CA GLY A 294 -20.47 -1.89 14.00
C GLY A 294 -20.79 -0.92 12.86
N GLU A 295 -19.94 0.08 12.62
CA GLU A 295 -20.07 1.07 11.53
C GLU A 295 -19.39 0.61 10.24
N ALA A 296 -18.46 -0.34 10.32
CA ALA A 296 -17.82 -0.96 9.16
C ALA A 296 -18.07 -2.47 9.15
N GLY A 297 -18.21 -3.03 7.94
CA GLY A 297 -18.36 -4.46 7.74
C GLY A 297 -17.08 -5.25 8.03
N PHE A 298 -17.21 -6.57 8.08
CA PHE A 298 -16.11 -7.50 8.29
C PHE A 298 -14.91 -7.29 7.34
N GLU A 299 -15.18 -6.89 6.09
CA GLU A 299 -14.15 -6.61 5.09
C GLU A 299 -13.13 -5.54 5.52
N ALA A 300 -13.50 -4.65 6.46
CA ALA A 300 -12.54 -3.68 7.02
C ALA A 300 -11.46 -4.35 7.88
N THR A 301 -11.69 -5.60 8.31
CA THR A 301 -10.78 -6.37 9.17
C THR A 301 -9.72 -7.16 8.43
N VAL A 302 -9.87 -7.27 7.10
CA VAL A 302 -8.96 -8.01 6.22
C VAL A 302 -8.49 -7.08 5.12
N LEU A 303 -7.59 -6.18 5.49
CA LEU A 303 -7.04 -5.21 4.55
C LEU A 303 -6.20 -5.93 3.50
N THR A 304 -6.35 -5.53 2.25
CA THR A 304 -5.78 -6.25 1.11
C THR A 304 -4.78 -5.40 0.34
N MET A 305 -3.71 -6.03 -0.16
CA MET A 305 -2.83 -5.50 -1.18
C MET A 305 -3.30 -5.93 -2.58
N ASN A 306 -2.81 -5.27 -3.64
CA ASN A 306 -3.15 -5.57 -5.05
C ASN A 306 -4.64 -5.34 -5.42
N THR A 307 -5.42 -4.65 -4.58
CA THR A 307 -6.84 -4.34 -4.84
C THR A 307 -7.07 -2.84 -5.05
N ARG A 308 -8.29 -2.48 -5.44
CA ARG A 308 -8.75 -1.08 -5.48
C ARG A 308 -8.71 -0.37 -4.13
N ALA A 309 -8.92 -1.12 -3.05
CA ALA A 309 -8.79 -0.59 -1.70
C ALA A 309 -7.34 -0.22 -1.41
N ALA A 310 -6.40 -1.11 -1.77
CA ALA A 310 -4.96 -0.84 -1.67
C ALA A 310 -4.59 0.44 -2.44
N THR A 311 -5.07 0.61 -3.67
CA THR A 311 -4.86 1.84 -4.47
C THR A 311 -5.31 3.10 -3.71
N LEU A 312 -6.46 3.08 -3.04
CA LEU A 312 -6.91 4.21 -2.23
C LEU A 312 -6.03 4.43 -0.99
N PHE A 313 -5.70 3.36 -0.26
CA PHE A 313 -4.89 3.44 0.95
C PHE A 313 -3.47 3.94 0.67
N GLU A 314 -2.83 3.47 -0.39
CA GLU A 314 -1.54 3.98 -0.84
C GLU A 314 -1.62 5.45 -1.25
N GLY A 315 -2.71 5.83 -1.95
CA GLY A 315 -2.97 7.22 -2.30
C GLY A 315 -3.12 8.14 -1.09
N LEU A 316 -3.82 7.67 -0.05
CA LEU A 316 -3.97 8.38 1.22
C LEU A 316 -2.61 8.51 1.91
N ALA A 317 -1.89 7.40 2.07
CA ALA A 317 -0.60 7.34 2.74
C ALA A 317 0.43 8.26 2.05
N ASN A 318 0.49 8.27 0.72
CA ASN A 318 1.37 9.16 -0.03
C ASN A 318 1.01 10.65 0.09
N ASN A 319 -0.26 10.97 0.35
CA ASN A 319 -0.72 12.33 0.64
C ASN A 319 -0.69 12.68 2.14
N ALA A 320 -0.30 11.74 3.01
CA ALA A 320 -0.42 11.87 4.47
C ALA A 320 0.37 13.06 5.02
N ILE A 321 1.56 13.33 4.50
CA ILE A 321 2.35 14.50 4.92
C ILE A 321 1.63 15.82 4.62
N LEU A 322 0.99 15.92 3.45
CA LEU A 322 0.24 17.11 3.05
C LEU A 322 -1.00 17.26 3.94
N ILE A 323 -1.66 16.15 4.28
CA ILE A 323 -2.78 16.12 5.24
C ILE A 323 -2.31 16.59 6.63
N ALA A 324 -1.18 16.09 7.11
CA ALA A 324 -0.60 16.50 8.40
C ALA A 324 -0.35 18.00 8.42
N HIS A 325 0.27 18.56 7.39
CA HIS A 325 0.52 20.00 7.30
C HIS A 325 -0.73 20.85 6.98
N GLY A 326 -1.87 20.23 6.63
CA GLY A 326 -3.10 20.94 6.28
C GLY A 326 -3.03 21.63 4.91
N VAL A 327 -2.21 21.11 4.00
CA VAL A 327 -1.95 21.67 2.67
C VAL A 327 -2.33 20.68 1.57
N THR A 328 -2.49 21.15 0.34
CA THR A 328 -2.85 20.30 -0.82
C THR A 328 -1.74 20.19 -1.85
N GLU A 329 -0.80 21.14 -1.85
CA GLU A 329 0.33 21.18 -2.78
C GLU A 329 1.67 21.06 -2.04
N VAL A 330 2.67 20.54 -2.74
CA VAL A 330 4.02 20.39 -2.19
C VAL A 330 4.67 21.74 -1.91
N ASP A 331 4.47 22.74 -2.76
CA ASP A 331 5.07 24.08 -2.61
C ASP A 331 4.56 24.86 -1.38
N GLN A 332 3.49 24.37 -0.75
CA GLN A 332 2.92 24.90 0.49
C GLN A 332 3.57 24.31 1.75
N LEU A 333 4.43 23.30 1.62
CA LEU A 333 5.18 22.72 2.75
C LEU A 333 6.17 23.74 3.34
N PRO A 334 6.43 23.67 4.66
CA PRO A 334 7.09 24.74 5.41
C PRO A 334 8.56 25.00 5.03
N ASP A 335 9.26 24.02 4.46
CA ASP A 335 10.68 24.14 4.09
C ASP A 335 11.00 23.43 2.77
N GLU A 336 12.01 23.94 2.07
CA GLU A 336 12.39 23.46 0.73
C GLU A 336 13.00 22.04 0.76
N ASP A 337 13.63 21.61 1.86
CA ASP A 337 14.21 20.27 1.96
C ASP A 337 13.10 19.20 2.09
N LEU A 338 12.05 19.49 2.85
CA LEU A 338 10.85 18.68 2.90
C LEU A 338 10.15 18.61 1.54
N GLN A 339 10.07 19.73 0.82
CA GLN A 339 9.55 19.75 -0.56
C GLN A 339 10.35 18.80 -1.47
N ILE A 340 11.68 18.82 -1.40
CA ILE A 340 12.52 17.89 -2.17
C ILE A 340 12.24 16.44 -1.76
N GLY A 341 12.21 16.13 -0.46
CA GLY A 341 11.95 14.78 0.03
C GLY A 341 10.61 14.22 -0.46
N VAL A 342 9.55 15.02 -0.38
CA VAL A 342 8.21 14.63 -0.87
C VAL A 342 8.20 14.46 -2.38
N LEU A 343 8.81 15.37 -3.16
CA LEU A 343 8.90 15.22 -4.62
C LEU A 343 9.65 13.95 -5.05
N LEU A 344 10.73 13.60 -4.34
CA LEU A 344 11.48 12.37 -4.59
C LEU A 344 10.64 11.12 -4.28
N ALA A 345 9.80 11.15 -3.25
CA ALA A 345 8.86 10.07 -2.97
C ALA A 345 7.77 9.96 -4.04
N LEU A 346 7.22 11.08 -4.52
CA LEU A 346 6.24 11.10 -5.61
C LEU A 346 6.85 10.59 -6.93
N LEU A 347 8.11 10.94 -7.22
CA LEU A 347 8.85 10.38 -8.35
C LEU A 347 9.10 8.87 -8.19
N GLN A 348 9.25 8.37 -6.95
CA GLN A 348 9.34 6.94 -6.71
C GLN A 348 8.01 6.22 -7.03
N ASP A 349 6.86 6.82 -6.75
CA ASP A 349 5.56 6.25 -7.17
C ASP A 349 5.42 6.23 -8.69
N ASP A 350 5.83 7.31 -9.35
CA ASP A 350 5.91 7.37 -10.80
C ASP A 350 6.85 6.26 -11.34
N ALA A 351 7.97 5.99 -10.67
CA ALA A 351 8.92 4.93 -11.01
C ALA A 351 8.31 3.53 -10.86
N LYS A 352 7.52 3.28 -9.80
CA LYS A 352 6.81 2.00 -9.61
C LYS A 352 5.88 1.74 -10.80
N ASN A 353 5.02 2.70 -11.14
CA ASN A 353 4.15 2.57 -12.31
C ASN A 353 4.94 2.42 -13.61
N GLN A 354 5.98 3.23 -13.82
CA GLN A 354 6.79 3.15 -15.04
C GLN A 354 7.48 1.79 -15.19
N SER A 355 7.94 1.21 -14.08
CA SER A 355 8.51 -0.13 -14.06
C SER A 355 7.50 -1.18 -14.54
N SER A 356 6.27 -1.14 -14.00
CA SER A 356 5.17 -1.99 -14.45
C SER A 356 4.92 -1.84 -15.96
N TYR A 357 4.79 -0.60 -16.42
CA TYR A 357 4.48 -0.27 -17.82
C TYR A 357 5.57 -0.76 -18.78
N MET A 358 6.84 -0.47 -18.50
CA MET A 358 7.95 -0.90 -19.37
C MET A 358 8.16 -2.42 -19.33
N THR A 359 8.01 -3.07 -18.18
CA THR A 359 8.21 -4.51 -18.04
C THR A 359 7.08 -5.33 -18.67
N TRP A 360 5.83 -5.00 -18.36
CA TRP A 360 4.67 -5.82 -18.78
C TRP A 360 3.92 -5.27 -19.98
N GLY A 361 3.92 -3.95 -20.18
CA GLY A 361 3.27 -3.31 -21.33
C GLY A 361 4.16 -3.26 -22.56
N GLU A 362 5.44 -2.93 -22.38
CA GLU A 362 6.39 -2.77 -23.49
C GLU A 362 7.42 -3.91 -23.62
N HIS A 363 7.43 -4.85 -22.67
CA HIS A 363 8.37 -5.98 -22.64
C HIS A 363 9.86 -5.56 -22.73
N ARG A 364 10.22 -4.47 -22.06
CA ARG A 364 11.59 -3.96 -22.01
C ARG A 364 12.48 -4.78 -21.08
N GLU A 365 13.77 -4.83 -21.42
CA GLU A 365 14.77 -5.52 -20.62
C GLU A 365 15.03 -4.83 -19.27
N GLN A 366 15.28 -5.62 -18.22
CA GLN A 366 15.47 -5.09 -16.85
C GLN A 366 16.54 -4.00 -16.78
N LYS A 367 17.65 -4.16 -17.51
CA LYS A 367 18.73 -3.16 -17.53
C LYS A 367 18.26 -1.81 -18.09
N GLU A 368 17.42 -1.83 -19.12
CA GLU A 368 16.84 -0.62 -19.70
C GLU A 368 15.84 0.03 -18.75
N VAL A 369 14.99 -0.79 -18.11
CA VAL A 369 14.05 -0.32 -17.09
C VAL A 369 14.82 0.34 -15.94
N ALA A 370 15.80 -0.34 -15.33
CA ALA A 370 16.61 0.18 -14.23
C ALA A 370 17.29 1.52 -14.58
N ALA A 371 17.90 1.60 -15.77
CA ALA A 371 18.55 2.82 -16.23
C ALA A 371 17.57 3.98 -16.41
N THR A 372 16.37 3.70 -16.93
CA THR A 372 15.29 4.69 -17.09
C THR A 372 14.78 5.16 -15.73
N LEU A 373 14.53 4.24 -14.79
CA LEU A 373 14.10 4.59 -13.43
C LEU A 373 15.12 5.50 -12.73
N ARG A 374 16.42 5.17 -12.80
CA ARG A 374 17.49 6.01 -12.23
C ARG A 374 17.51 7.40 -12.86
N ARG A 375 17.56 7.45 -14.19
CA ARG A 375 17.76 8.69 -14.93
C ARG A 375 16.55 9.62 -14.79
N ASP A 376 15.34 9.10 -15.02
CA ASP A 376 14.16 9.93 -15.21
C ASP A 376 13.34 10.08 -13.93
N PHE A 377 13.41 9.12 -13.00
CA PHE A 377 12.62 9.17 -11.76
C PHE A 377 13.48 9.38 -10.52
N LEU A 378 14.79 9.57 -10.69
CA LEU A 378 15.73 9.97 -9.63
C LEU A 378 15.74 9.02 -8.41
N VAL A 379 15.30 7.77 -8.60
CA VAL A 379 15.36 6.75 -7.55
C VAL A 379 16.81 6.34 -7.30
N THR A 380 17.09 5.74 -6.14
CA THR A 380 18.41 5.18 -5.84
C THR A 380 18.71 3.94 -6.69
N GLU A 381 19.98 3.55 -6.78
CA GLU A 381 20.39 2.35 -7.54
C GLU A 381 19.72 1.07 -7.01
N GLU A 382 19.73 0.89 -5.69
CA GLU A 382 19.03 -0.19 -5.00
C GLU A 382 17.54 -0.23 -5.37
N ARG A 383 16.88 0.94 -5.37
CA ARG A 383 15.45 1.02 -5.70
C ARG A 383 15.21 0.70 -7.18
N ALA A 384 16.06 1.17 -8.08
CA ALA A 384 15.94 0.87 -9.50
C ALA A 384 16.13 -0.63 -9.78
N ASP A 385 17.08 -1.30 -9.12
CA ASP A 385 17.27 -2.75 -9.25
C ASP A 385 16.05 -3.52 -8.71
N LYS A 386 15.58 -3.15 -7.51
CA LYS A 386 14.38 -3.75 -6.91
C LYS A 386 13.15 -3.61 -7.81
N LEU A 387 12.88 -2.39 -8.29
CA LEU A 387 11.70 -2.10 -9.10
C LEU A 387 11.78 -2.76 -10.47
N SER A 388 12.92 -2.70 -11.16
CA SER A 388 13.09 -3.35 -12.48
C SER A 388 13.21 -4.88 -12.42
N GLY A 389 13.60 -5.41 -11.26
CA GLY A 389 13.85 -6.83 -11.01
C GLY A 389 12.72 -7.48 -10.23
N ALA A 390 13.02 -7.86 -8.97
CA ALA A 390 12.16 -8.73 -8.18
C ALA A 390 10.72 -8.22 -7.99
N TRP A 391 10.49 -6.91 -7.89
CA TRP A 391 9.13 -6.36 -7.78
C TRP A 391 8.47 -6.21 -9.15
N GLY A 392 9.12 -5.53 -10.10
CA GLY A 392 8.53 -5.24 -11.41
C GLY A 392 8.29 -6.47 -12.25
N ARG A 393 9.12 -7.52 -12.11
CA ARG A 393 8.93 -8.80 -12.80
C ARG A 393 8.06 -9.78 -12.04
N HIS A 394 7.64 -9.47 -10.81
CA HIS A 394 6.72 -10.34 -10.10
C HIS A 394 5.35 -10.33 -10.80
N PRO A 395 4.77 -11.50 -11.12
CA PRO A 395 3.54 -11.59 -11.91
C PRO A 395 2.35 -10.85 -11.27
N LEU A 396 2.26 -10.86 -9.94
CA LEU A 396 1.24 -10.10 -9.22
C LEU A 396 1.64 -8.63 -8.97
N LEU A 397 2.66 -8.38 -8.13
CA LEU A 397 3.08 -7.02 -7.75
C LEU A 397 3.36 -6.13 -8.96
N GLY A 398 4.08 -6.66 -9.95
CA GLY A 398 4.50 -5.94 -11.13
C GLY A 398 3.35 -5.53 -12.05
N ARG A 399 2.21 -6.22 -12.02
CA ARG A 399 1.04 -5.94 -12.88
C ARG A 399 -0.12 -5.25 -12.15
N MET A 400 -0.27 -5.48 -10.85
CA MET A 400 -1.41 -4.95 -10.07
C MET A 400 -1.00 -3.95 -8.99
N TYR A 401 0.10 -4.16 -8.27
CA TYR A 401 0.43 -3.31 -7.12
C TYR A 401 1.25 -2.08 -7.46
N LEU A 402 2.28 -2.22 -8.30
CA LEU A 402 3.13 -1.08 -8.65
C LEU A 402 2.36 0.10 -9.28
N PRO A 403 1.38 -0.12 -10.19
CA PRO A 403 0.53 0.94 -10.71
C PRO A 403 -0.37 1.61 -9.65
N ALA A 404 -0.74 0.87 -8.60
CA ALA A 404 -1.67 1.32 -7.55
C ALA A 404 -1.16 2.58 -6.84
N TYR A 405 0.14 2.66 -6.59
CA TYR A 405 0.75 3.80 -5.90
C TYR A 405 0.49 5.12 -6.62
N ARG A 406 0.90 5.25 -7.88
CA ARG A 406 0.70 6.50 -8.64
C ARG A 406 -0.79 6.81 -8.83
N ALA A 407 -1.58 5.80 -9.22
CA ALA A 407 -3.01 5.98 -9.45
C ALA A 407 -3.75 6.48 -8.20
N GLY A 408 -3.42 5.90 -7.04
CA GLY A 408 -3.88 6.33 -5.73
C GLY A 408 -3.46 7.75 -5.40
N THR A 409 -2.16 8.02 -5.46
CA THR A 409 -1.56 9.32 -5.12
C THR A 409 -2.21 10.45 -5.90
N GLU A 410 -2.35 10.28 -7.22
CA GLU A 410 -2.94 11.28 -8.10
C GLU A 410 -4.43 11.50 -7.83
N LYS A 411 -5.19 10.42 -7.62
CA LYS A 411 -6.63 10.51 -7.34
C LYS A 411 -6.89 11.21 -6.01
N VAL A 412 -6.19 10.84 -4.93
CA VAL A 412 -6.37 11.49 -3.62
C VAL A 412 -5.95 12.96 -3.68
N ALA A 413 -4.81 13.27 -4.31
CA ALA A 413 -4.39 14.66 -4.53
C ALA A 413 -5.42 15.44 -5.35
N GLN A 414 -5.99 14.85 -6.40
CA GLN A 414 -7.06 15.46 -7.20
C GLN A 414 -8.31 15.75 -6.36
N LEU A 415 -8.80 14.78 -5.58
CA LEU A 415 -9.98 14.95 -4.74
C LEU A 415 -9.77 16.07 -3.71
N ARG A 416 -8.62 16.09 -3.04
CA ARG A 416 -8.28 17.13 -2.03
C ARG A 416 -8.14 18.53 -2.61
N ARG A 417 -7.78 18.67 -3.90
CA ARG A 417 -7.75 19.97 -4.60
C ARG A 417 -9.14 20.45 -5.01
N GLN A 418 -10.03 19.52 -5.36
CA GLN A 418 -11.32 19.85 -5.97
C GLN A 418 -12.46 19.98 -4.96
N LEU A 419 -12.35 19.31 -3.82
CA LEU A 419 -13.41 19.18 -2.82
C LEU A 419 -12.89 19.61 -1.45
N PRO A 420 -13.76 20.14 -0.59
CA PRO A 420 -13.34 20.64 0.71
C PRO A 420 -13.00 19.49 1.66
N ALA A 421 -12.13 19.78 2.65
CA ALA A 421 -11.56 18.78 3.55
C ALA A 421 -12.63 18.05 4.37
N GLU A 422 -13.70 18.74 4.79
CA GLU A 422 -14.83 18.15 5.52
C GLU A 422 -15.61 17.09 4.72
N ARG A 423 -15.46 17.04 3.40
CA ARG A 423 -16.05 15.99 2.55
C ARG A 423 -15.06 14.87 2.26
N VAL A 424 -13.83 15.22 1.90
CA VAL A 424 -12.84 14.24 1.42
C VAL A 424 -12.24 13.42 2.56
N LEU A 425 -11.83 14.07 3.66
CA LEU A 425 -11.07 13.40 4.71
C LEU A 425 -11.91 12.29 5.40
N PRO A 426 -13.18 12.52 5.80
CA PRO A 426 -14.00 11.44 6.34
C PRO A 426 -14.12 10.24 5.39
N ALA A 427 -14.30 10.52 4.10
CA ALA A 427 -14.51 9.47 3.10
C ALA A 427 -13.27 8.59 2.90
N ILE A 428 -12.08 9.17 2.76
CA ILE A 428 -10.84 8.39 2.56
C ILE A 428 -10.40 7.63 3.81
N TYR A 429 -10.80 8.07 5.01
CA TYR A 429 -10.58 7.37 6.29
C TYR A 429 -11.74 6.40 6.67
N GLY A 430 -12.66 6.12 5.74
CA GLY A 430 -13.72 5.11 5.92
C GLY A 430 -14.92 5.55 6.78
N CYS A 431 -14.99 6.82 7.18
CA CYS A 431 -16.08 7.33 8.04
C CYS A 431 -17.44 7.41 7.34
N ASN A 432 -17.45 7.39 6.00
CA ASN A 432 -18.67 7.42 5.19
C ASN A 432 -18.99 6.03 4.59
N GLY A 433 -18.55 4.97 5.28
CA GLY A 433 -18.52 3.61 4.78
C GLY A 433 -17.18 3.28 4.11
N LEU A 434 -16.84 1.99 4.10
CA LEU A 434 -15.63 1.51 3.44
C LEU A 434 -15.75 1.67 1.92
N VAL A 435 -14.75 2.30 1.33
CA VAL A 435 -14.68 2.61 -0.10
C VAL A 435 -13.31 2.27 -0.66
N ASP A 436 -13.22 2.24 -1.98
CA ASP A 436 -12.03 2.01 -2.78
C ASP A 436 -11.80 3.16 -3.77
N ILE A 437 -10.76 3.07 -4.59
CA ILE A 437 -10.37 4.15 -5.51
C ILE A 437 -11.47 4.55 -6.53
N GLN A 438 -12.44 3.67 -6.81
CA GLN A 438 -13.56 3.95 -7.71
C GLN A 438 -14.82 4.37 -6.94
N THR A 439 -15.17 3.64 -5.89
CA THR A 439 -16.38 3.84 -5.10
C THR A 439 -16.33 5.08 -4.21
N ILE A 440 -15.13 5.63 -3.95
CA ILE A 440 -14.95 6.94 -3.31
C ILE A 440 -15.74 8.05 -4.06
N ASP A 441 -15.89 7.95 -5.38
CA ASP A 441 -16.67 8.93 -6.14
C ASP A 441 -18.18 8.84 -5.86
N LEU A 442 -18.69 7.68 -5.46
CA LEU A 442 -20.11 7.50 -5.11
C LEU A 442 -20.45 8.28 -3.85
N VAL A 443 -19.59 8.20 -2.82
CA VAL A 443 -19.80 8.88 -1.54
C VAL A 443 -19.48 10.37 -1.59
N LEU A 444 -18.67 10.82 -2.56
CA LEU A 444 -18.33 12.24 -2.76
C LEU A 444 -19.25 12.96 -3.77
N ARG A 445 -20.15 12.26 -4.46
CA ARG A 445 -21.17 12.88 -5.34
C ARG A 445 -22.47 13.19 -4.61
N GLY A 446 -22.76 12.50 -3.51
CA GLY A 446 -23.82 12.87 -2.56
C GLY A 446 -23.43 14.06 -1.72
#